data_AF-A0A2T0S479-F1
#
_entry.id   AF-A0A2T0S479-F1
#
_cell.length_a   1.000
_cell.length_b   1.000
_cell.length_c   1.000
_cell.angle_alpha   90.00
_cell.angle_beta   90.00
_cell.angle_gamma   90.00
#
_symmetry.space_group_name_H-M   'P 1'
#
loop_
_entity.id
_entity.type
_entity.pdbx_description
1 polymer ?
#
loop_
_entity_poly.entity_id
_entity_poly.type
_entity_poly.pdbx_seq_one_letter_code
_entity_poly.pdbx_strand_id
1 'polypeptide(L)'
;MGEPGINVETGGLSKFATDVHVDTDSVLAPATERARIQLGDGVTFGARNASGAVHAAKVRYAQSLSASTANLKRYVEAAKLLAAAAEKVAADFDASDTRAAKSTEQAEQALWAAAQEARAARLAAERAQNPPHHGGRAVAV
;
A
#
# COMPACT_ATOMS: atom_id res chain seq x y z
N MET A 1 -23.80 16.13 -8.13
CA MET A 1 -23.66 14.80 -7.51
C MET A 1 -22.56 14.08 -8.26
N GLY A 2 -21.30 14.35 -7.90
CA GLY A 2 -20.15 13.63 -8.49
C GLY A 2 -20.11 12.23 -7.90
N GLU A 3 -19.78 11.23 -8.72
CA GLU A 3 -19.65 9.85 -8.26
C GLU A 3 -18.67 9.79 -7.08
N PRO A 4 -18.98 9.02 -6.02
CA PRO A 4 -18.03 8.77 -4.96
C PRO A 4 -16.86 8.04 -5.59
N GLY A 5 -15.74 8.74 -5.76
CA GLY A 5 -14.47 8.12 -6.13
C GLY A 5 -14.27 6.90 -5.23
N ILE A 6 -13.93 5.76 -5.83
CA ILE A 6 -13.67 4.52 -5.11
C ILE A 6 -12.45 4.77 -4.22
N ASN A 7 -12.69 5.24 -3.01
CA ASN A 7 -11.68 5.45 -1.99
C ASN A 7 -11.37 4.06 -1.45
N VAL A 8 -10.36 3.41 -2.02
CA VAL A 8 -9.96 2.07 -1.58
C VAL A 8 -9.35 2.23 -0.18
N GLU A 9 -9.95 1.61 0.84
CA GLU A 9 -9.38 1.65 2.21
C GLU A 9 -8.04 0.88 2.25
N THR A 10 -6.94 1.59 1.96
CA THR A 10 -5.56 1.08 2.05
C THR A 10 -5.06 1.02 3.50
N GLY A 11 -5.75 1.69 4.43
CA GLY A 11 -5.43 1.69 5.85
C GLY A 11 -5.42 0.30 6.48
N GLY A 12 -6.30 -0.61 6.01
CA GLY A 12 -6.32 -2.00 6.45
C GLY A 12 -5.06 -2.78 6.05
N LEU A 13 -4.55 -2.57 4.83
CA LEU A 13 -3.32 -3.22 4.35
C LEU A 13 -2.08 -2.72 5.10
N SER A 14 -2.00 -1.40 5.31
CA SER A 14 -0.87 -0.79 6.03
C SER A 14 -0.83 -1.24 7.48
N LYS A 15 -2.00 -1.33 8.14
CA LYS A 15 -2.11 -1.86 9.50
C LYS A 15 -1.73 -3.34 9.56
N PHE A 16 -2.26 -4.17 8.65
CA PHE A 16 -1.90 -5.58 8.55
C PHE A 16 -0.39 -5.78 8.39
N ALA A 17 0.25 -5.03 7.49
CA ALA A 17 1.69 -5.13 7.30
C ALA A 17 2.48 -4.74 8.57
N THR A 18 2.06 -3.65 9.23
CA THR A 18 2.64 -3.22 10.51
C THR A 18 2.52 -4.30 11.57
N ASP A 19 1.32 -4.86 11.76
CA ASP A 19 1.06 -5.90 12.75
C ASP A 19 1.90 -7.15 12.48
N VAL A 20 2.00 -7.58 11.20
CA VAL A 20 2.83 -8.72 10.81
C VAL A 20 4.31 -8.45 11.04
N HIS A 21 4.80 -7.24 10.78
CA HIS A 21 6.18 -6.85 11.09
C HIS A 21 6.47 -6.92 12.58
N VAL A 22 5.58 -6.36 13.41
CA VAL A 22 5.71 -6.39 14.87
C VAL A 22 5.75 -7.84 15.37
N ASP A 23 4.82 -8.69 14.92
CA ASP A 23 4.76 -10.09 15.34
C ASP A 23 5.99 -10.89 14.86
N THR A 24 6.42 -10.68 13.62
CA THR A 24 7.59 -11.41 13.09
C THR A 24 8.90 -10.98 13.73
N ASP A 25 9.12 -9.68 13.93
CA ASP A 25 10.39 -9.15 14.43
C ASP A 25 10.50 -9.23 15.96
N SER A 26 9.39 -9.03 16.68
CA SER A 26 9.41 -8.98 18.15
C SER A 26 9.12 -10.31 18.81
N VAL A 27 8.36 -11.19 18.15
CA VAL A 27 7.87 -12.44 18.76
C VAL A 27 8.44 -13.66 18.06
N LEU A 28 8.12 -13.85 16.77
CA LEU A 28 8.37 -15.11 16.08
C LEU A 28 9.86 -15.35 15.78
N ALA A 29 10.59 -14.34 15.29
CA ALA A 29 12.01 -14.50 15.00
C ALA A 29 12.84 -14.76 16.28
N PRO A 30 12.69 -13.98 17.38
CA PRO A 30 13.38 -14.27 18.63
C PRO A 30 12.98 -15.63 19.23
N ALA A 31 11.70 -16.00 19.16
CA ALA A 31 11.24 -17.30 19.66
C ALA A 31 11.84 -18.46 18.86
N THR A 32 11.90 -18.34 17.54
CA THR A 32 12.50 -19.35 16.65
C THR A 32 14.00 -19.50 16.92
N GLU A 33 14.72 -18.40 17.14
CA GLU A 33 16.15 -18.46 17.45
C GLU A 33 16.41 -19.05 18.85
N ARG A 34 15.62 -18.69 19.86
CA ARG A 34 15.70 -19.33 21.19
C ARG A 34 15.45 -20.83 21.12
N ALA A 35 14.43 -21.24 20.36
CA ALA A 35 14.14 -22.64 20.12
C ALA A 35 15.34 -23.32 19.46
N ARG A 36 15.93 -22.72 18.40
CA ARG A 36 17.12 -23.25 17.73
C ARG A 36 18.30 -23.46 18.68
N ILE A 37 18.58 -22.49 19.56
CA ILE A 37 19.67 -22.57 20.54
C ILE A 37 19.41 -23.69 21.55
N GLN A 38 18.24 -23.68 22.21
CA GLN A 38 17.89 -24.67 23.23
C GLN A 38 17.83 -26.10 22.70
N LEU A 39 17.48 -26.24 21.42
CA LEU A 39 17.31 -27.53 20.75
C LEU A 39 18.58 -27.96 20.01
N GLY A 40 19.54 -27.04 19.80
CA GLY A 40 20.83 -27.30 19.16
C GLY A 40 21.73 -28.22 19.98
N ASP A 41 21.60 -28.19 21.31
CA ASP A 41 22.33 -29.08 22.23
C ASP A 41 21.81 -30.53 22.21
N GLY A 42 20.70 -30.78 21.50
CA GLY A 42 20.09 -32.09 21.35
C GLY A 42 19.39 -32.59 22.62
N VAL A 43 18.84 -33.81 22.55
CA VAL A 43 18.13 -34.41 23.69
C VAL A 43 19.12 -35.12 24.61
N THR A 44 19.21 -34.67 25.85
CA THR A 44 20.06 -35.26 26.90
C THR A 44 19.54 -36.60 27.44
N PHE A 45 18.29 -36.96 27.15
CA PHE A 45 17.71 -38.26 27.55
C PHE A 45 18.50 -39.44 26.95
N GLY A 46 18.74 -40.48 27.76
CA GLY A 46 19.47 -41.66 27.32
C GLY A 46 20.96 -41.41 27.05
N ALA A 47 21.58 -40.33 27.56
CA ALA A 47 23.03 -40.09 27.45
C ALA A 47 23.88 -41.25 28.00
N ARG A 48 23.33 -42.03 28.94
CA ARG A 48 23.97 -43.20 29.56
C ARG A 48 23.43 -44.54 29.08
N ASN A 49 22.52 -44.56 28.09
CA ASN A 49 21.83 -45.77 27.67
C ASN A 49 22.00 -45.98 26.16
N ALA A 50 22.83 -46.97 25.80
CA ALA A 50 23.38 -47.17 24.46
C ALA A 50 22.58 -48.18 23.61
N SER A 51 21.32 -48.45 23.93
CA SER A 51 20.54 -49.37 23.10
C SER A 51 20.31 -48.77 21.70
N GLY A 52 20.40 -49.62 20.67
CA GLY A 52 20.22 -49.17 19.27
C GLY A 52 18.87 -48.47 19.05
N ALA A 53 17.83 -48.86 19.78
CA ALA A 53 16.51 -48.21 19.74
C ALA A 53 16.55 -46.77 20.30
N VAL A 54 17.28 -46.52 21.39
CA VAL A 54 17.45 -45.17 21.96
C VAL A 54 18.25 -44.29 21.00
N HIS A 55 19.28 -44.84 20.35
CA HIS A 55 20.03 -44.11 19.33
C HIS A 55 19.16 -43.75 18.11
N ALA A 56 18.40 -44.70 17.57
CA ALA A 56 17.48 -44.44 16.46
C ALA A 56 16.41 -43.39 16.81
N ALA A 57 15.88 -43.42 18.04
CA ALA A 57 14.93 -42.42 18.52
C ALA A 57 15.55 -41.01 18.58
N LYS A 58 16.80 -40.89 19.06
CA LYS A 58 17.54 -39.61 19.08
C LYS A 58 17.72 -39.03 17.69
N VAL A 59 18.12 -39.86 16.73
CA VAL A 59 18.32 -39.43 15.33
C VAL A 59 17.00 -38.94 14.73
N ARG A 60 15.90 -39.68 14.90
CA ARG A 60 14.58 -39.28 14.41
C ARG A 60 14.10 -37.98 15.06
N TYR A 61 14.33 -37.82 16.36
CA TYR A 61 13.99 -36.59 17.07
C TYR A 61 14.77 -35.40 16.49
N ALA A 62 16.10 -35.52 16.35
CA ALA A 62 16.93 -34.45 15.80
C ALA A 62 16.51 -34.06 14.37
N GLN A 63 16.16 -35.04 13.53
CA GLN A 63 15.64 -34.79 12.18
C GLN A 63 14.31 -34.02 12.21
N SER A 64 13.35 -34.45 13.04
CA SER A 64 12.05 -33.78 13.18
C SER A 64 12.19 -32.35 13.70
N LEU A 65 13.11 -32.15 14.65
CA LEU A 65 13.43 -30.86 15.23
C LEU A 65 14.03 -29.90 14.21
N SER A 66 14.99 -30.38 13.42
CA SER A 66 15.60 -29.62 12.32
C SER A 66 14.56 -29.24 11.27
N ALA A 67 13.69 -30.18 10.87
CA ALA A 67 12.63 -29.92 9.91
C ALA A 67 11.63 -28.88 10.42
N SER A 68 11.22 -29.01 11.69
CA SER A 68 10.28 -28.09 12.33
C SER A 68 10.84 -26.67 12.43
N THR A 69 12.11 -26.55 12.83
CA THR A 69 12.81 -25.25 12.91
C THR A 69 12.94 -24.59 11.53
N ALA A 70 13.27 -25.38 10.50
CA ALA A 70 13.32 -24.89 9.12
C ALA A 70 11.95 -24.41 8.62
N ASN A 71 10.88 -25.12 8.97
CA ASN A 71 9.51 -24.74 8.62
C ASN A 71 9.09 -23.43 9.31
N LEU A 72 9.42 -23.25 10.61
CA LEU A 72 9.16 -22.01 11.33
C LEU A 72 9.89 -20.82 10.70
N LYS A 73 11.16 -21.00 10.33
CA LYS A 73 11.93 -19.96 9.63
C LYS A 73 11.27 -19.56 8.31
N ARG A 74 10.90 -20.54 7.48
CA ARG A 74 10.21 -20.29 6.19
C ARG A 74 8.88 -19.58 6.38
N TYR A 75 8.13 -19.92 7.43
CA TYR A 75 6.87 -19.25 7.76
C TYR A 75 7.09 -17.77 8.09
N VAL A 76 8.08 -17.45 8.93
CA VAL A 76 8.44 -16.06 9.26
C VAL A 76 8.88 -15.29 8.01
N GLU A 77 9.71 -15.89 7.15
CA GLU A 77 10.14 -15.27 5.89
C GLU A 77 8.97 -14.99 4.95
N ALA A 78 8.04 -15.96 4.81
CA ALA A 78 6.85 -15.79 3.99
C ALA A 78 5.93 -14.67 4.53
N ALA A 79 5.73 -14.61 5.85
CA ALA A 79 4.94 -13.56 6.49
C ALA A 79 5.52 -12.17 6.22
N LYS A 80 6.84 -12.00 6.33
CA LYS A 80 7.53 -10.75 6.00
C LYS A 80 7.36 -10.35 4.53
N LEU A 81 7.44 -11.32 3.62
CA LEU A 81 7.26 -11.05 2.19
C LEU A 81 5.83 -10.62 1.86
N LEU A 82 4.82 -11.21 2.51
CA LEU A 82 3.42 -10.81 2.37
C LEU A 82 3.16 -9.41 2.95
N ALA A 83 3.75 -9.07 4.09
CA ALA A 83 3.66 -7.73 4.66
C ALA A 83 4.24 -6.67 3.71
N ALA A 84 5.46 -6.90 3.18
CA ALA A 84 6.07 -5.99 2.22
C ALA A 84 5.25 -5.85 0.92
N ALA A 85 4.62 -6.94 0.46
CA ALA A 85 3.71 -6.88 -0.68
C ALA A 85 2.46 -6.03 -0.36
N ALA A 86 1.89 -6.16 0.84
CA ALA A 86 0.75 -5.35 1.27
C ALA A 86 1.09 -3.86 1.37
N GLU A 87 2.27 -3.50 1.89
CA GLU A 87 2.76 -2.12 1.90
C GLU A 87 2.91 -1.55 0.49
N LYS A 88 3.51 -2.33 -0.42
CA LYS A 88 3.67 -1.92 -1.81
C LYS A 88 2.31 -1.67 -2.48
N VAL A 89 1.36 -2.58 -2.29
CA VAL A 89 0.00 -2.42 -2.83
C VAL A 89 -0.66 -1.17 -2.26
N ALA A 90 -0.58 -0.92 -0.95
CA ALA A 90 -1.13 0.29 -0.33
C ALA A 90 -0.50 1.56 -0.93
N ALA A 91 0.83 1.60 -1.08
CA ALA A 91 1.54 2.73 -1.68
C ALA A 91 1.15 2.96 -3.15
N ASP A 92 0.98 1.89 -3.93
CA ASP A 92 0.57 1.97 -5.34
C ASP A 92 -0.87 2.52 -5.47
N PHE A 93 -1.77 2.17 -4.56
CA PHE A 93 -3.13 2.73 -4.50
C PHE A 93 -3.13 4.21 -4.10
N ASP A 94 -2.42 4.59 -3.03
CA ASP A 94 -2.34 6.00 -2.59
C ASP A 94 -1.75 6.90 -3.69
N ALA A 95 -0.75 6.40 -4.43
CA ALA A 95 -0.17 7.11 -5.57
C ALA A 95 -1.14 7.25 -6.74
N SER A 96 -1.99 6.23 -6.97
CA SER A 96 -3.02 6.25 -8.00
C SER A 96 -4.14 7.23 -7.66
N ASP A 97 -4.60 7.25 -6.41
CA ASP A 97 -5.63 8.18 -5.93
C ASP A 97 -5.14 9.63 -5.97
N THR A 98 -3.89 9.88 -5.55
CA THR A 98 -3.27 11.21 -5.66
C THR A 98 -3.20 11.67 -7.12
N ARG A 99 -2.87 10.77 -8.05
CA ARG A 99 -2.81 11.09 -9.48
C ARG A 99 -4.20 11.36 -10.04
N ALA A 100 -5.20 10.60 -9.64
CA ALA A 100 -6.60 10.81 -10.04
C ALA A 100 -7.11 12.17 -9.55
N ALA A 101 -6.90 12.50 -8.26
CA ALA A 101 -7.28 13.78 -7.69
C ALA A 101 -6.63 14.95 -8.45
N LYS A 102 -5.33 14.87 -8.74
CA LYS A 102 -4.62 15.88 -9.52
C LYS A 102 -5.17 16.02 -10.94
N SER A 103 -5.50 14.92 -11.60
CA SER A 103 -6.09 14.94 -12.94
C SER A 103 -7.48 15.59 -12.96
N THR A 104 -8.30 15.36 -11.94
CA THR A 104 -9.61 15.99 -11.79
C THR A 104 -9.47 17.50 -11.59
N GLU A 105 -8.55 17.95 -10.73
CA GLU A 105 -8.29 19.38 -10.52
C GLU A 105 -7.83 20.05 -11.83
N GLN A 106 -6.96 19.40 -12.60
CA GLN A 106 -6.53 19.90 -13.90
C GLN A 106 -7.67 19.98 -14.92
N ALA A 107 -8.56 18.97 -14.94
CA ALA A 107 -9.73 18.97 -15.81
C ALA A 107 -10.72 20.08 -15.42
N GLU A 108 -10.96 20.30 -14.13
CA GLU A 108 -11.80 21.40 -13.62
C GLU A 108 -11.22 22.77 -13.99
N GLN A 109 -9.90 22.95 -13.83
CA GLN A 109 -9.20 24.18 -14.25
C GLN A 109 -9.33 24.42 -15.77
N ALA A 110 -9.15 23.38 -16.58
CA ALA A 110 -9.29 23.46 -18.04
C ALA A 110 -10.73 23.81 -18.44
N LEU A 111 -11.73 23.20 -17.80
CA LEU A 111 -13.14 23.51 -18.03
C LEU A 111 -13.49 24.95 -17.63
N TRP A 112 -12.95 25.43 -16.51
CA TRP A 112 -13.16 26.80 -16.07
C TRP A 112 -12.53 27.82 -17.02
N ALA A 113 -11.31 27.56 -17.50
CA ALA A 113 -10.64 28.38 -18.51
C ALA A 113 -11.45 28.44 -19.82
N ALA A 114 -11.89 27.29 -20.34
CA ALA A 114 -12.72 27.24 -21.54
C ALA A 114 -14.05 28.01 -21.37
N ALA A 115 -14.68 27.93 -20.19
CA ALA A 115 -15.91 28.66 -19.89
C ALA A 115 -15.69 30.18 -19.78
N GLN A 116 -14.52 30.64 -19.34
CA GLN A 116 -14.13 32.06 -19.35
C GLN A 116 -13.92 32.56 -20.78
N GLU A 117 -13.17 31.81 -21.59
CA GLU A 117 -12.93 32.15 -23.00
C GLU A 117 -14.23 32.23 -23.80
N ALA A 118 -15.15 31.26 -23.62
CA ALA A 118 -16.45 31.28 -24.25
C ALA A 118 -17.29 32.51 -23.85
N ARG A 119 -17.22 32.93 -22.58
CA ARG A 119 -17.90 34.15 -22.10
C ARG A 119 -17.29 35.40 -22.71
N ALA A 120 -15.97 35.51 -22.75
CA ALA A 120 -15.27 36.63 -23.36
C ALA A 120 -15.60 36.75 -24.86
N ALA A 121 -15.63 35.62 -25.58
CA ALA A 121 -15.98 35.57 -26.99
C ALA A 121 -17.44 36.02 -27.25
N ARG A 122 -18.39 35.60 -26.39
CA ARG A 122 -19.78 36.07 -26.47
C ARG A 122 -19.90 37.57 -26.25
N LEU A 123 -19.28 38.11 -25.21
CA LEU A 123 -19.29 39.55 -24.92
C LEU A 123 -18.65 40.38 -26.05
N ALA A 124 -17.58 39.85 -26.67
CA ALA A 124 -16.96 40.50 -27.82
C ALA A 124 -17.89 40.50 -29.04
N ALA A 125 -18.59 39.39 -29.31
CA ALA A 125 -19.57 39.29 -30.38
C ALA A 125 -20.77 40.22 -30.15
N GLU A 126 -21.28 40.32 -28.92
CA GLU A 126 -22.37 41.24 -28.55
C GLU A 126 -21.96 42.71 -28.75
N ARG A 127 -20.74 43.09 -28.35
CA ARG A 127 -20.20 44.43 -28.60
C ARG A 127 -20.03 44.74 -30.09
N ALA A 128 -19.64 43.75 -30.89
CA ALA A 128 -19.53 43.91 -32.33
C ALA A 128 -20.90 44.09 -33.01
N GLN A 129 -21.96 43.49 -32.46
CA GLN A 129 -23.33 43.61 -32.97
C GLN A 129 -24.04 44.88 -32.51
N ASN A 130 -23.63 45.49 -31.39
CA ASN A 130 -24.25 46.69 -30.83
C ASN A 130 -23.23 47.85 -30.68
N PRO A 131 -22.74 48.41 -31.79
CA PRO A 131 -21.77 49.50 -31.76
C PRO A 131 -22.38 50.74 -31.10
N PRO A 132 -21.60 51.52 -30.32
CA PRO A 132 -22.13 52.71 -29.65
C PRO A 132 -22.67 53.70 -30.69
N HIS A 133 -23.97 53.99 -30.60
CA HIS A 133 -24.58 55.08 -31.34
C HIS A 133 -23.93 56.40 -30.90
N HIS A 134 -23.02 56.93 -31.71
CA HIS A 134 -22.55 58.31 -31.57
C HIS A 134 -23.75 59.24 -31.77
N GLY A 135 -24.27 59.73 -30.65
CA GLY A 135 -25.34 60.70 -30.61
C GLY A 135 -24.94 61.99 -31.32
N GLY A 136 -25.82 62.41 -32.24
CA GLY A 136 -26.17 63.80 -32.47
C GLY A 136 -25.11 64.71 -33.05
N ARG A 137 -25.02 64.76 -34.39
CA ARG A 137 -24.59 65.99 -35.06
C ARG A 137 -25.81 66.92 -35.16
N ALA A 138 -25.84 67.91 -34.28
CA ALA A 138 -26.84 68.97 -34.24
C ALA A 138 -26.95 69.66 -35.61
N VAL A 139 -28.19 69.83 -36.06
CA VAL A 139 -28.55 70.65 -37.22
C VAL A 139 -28.47 72.11 -36.77
N ALA A 140 -27.64 72.92 -37.43
CA ALA A 140 -27.62 74.37 -37.28
C ALA A 140 -27.73 75.00 -38.68
N VAL A 141 -28.91 75.61 -38.87
CA VAL A 141 -29.37 76.70 -39.77
C VAL A 141 -28.63 76.93 -41.08
#